data_AF-A0A7X1VLH6-F1
#
_entry.id   AF-A0A7X1VLH6-F1
#
_cell.length_a   1.000
_cell.length_b   1.000
_cell.length_c   1.000
_cell.angle_alpha   90.00
_cell.angle_beta   90.00
_cell.angle_gamma   90.00
#
_symmetry.space_group_name_H-M   'P 1'
#
loop_
_entity.id
_entity.type
_entity.pdbx_description
1 polymer ?
#
loop_
_entity_poly.entity_id
_entity_poly.type
_entity_poly.pdbx_seq_one_letter_code
_entity_poly.pdbx_strand_id
1 'polypeptide(L)' 'MTGCTKSTILSKPVIPANLIQPCPNLNEIEGTTGKDLMIWSVDTVAKYNDCKARHGAIVKALE' A
#
# COMPACT_ATOMS: atom_id res chain seq x y z
N MET A 1 -17.64 45.80 -8.99
CA MET A 1 -17.01 44.57 -9.53
C MET A 1 -17.03 43.51 -8.43
N THR A 2 -17.99 42.61 -8.46
CA THR A 2 -18.03 41.43 -7.57
C THR A 2 -17.40 40.27 -8.32
N GLY A 3 -16.11 40.04 -8.08
CA GLY A 3 -15.41 38.88 -8.61
C GLY A 3 -15.78 37.63 -7.82
N CYS A 4 -16.24 36.57 -8.49
CA CYS A 4 -16.48 35.28 -7.87
C CYS A 4 -15.14 34.67 -7.42
N THR A 5 -14.92 34.58 -6.12
CA THR A 5 -13.86 33.76 -5.54
C THR A 5 -14.21 32.29 -5.79
N LYS A 6 -13.60 31.67 -6.81
CA LYS A 6 -13.64 30.21 -6.95
C LYS A 6 -12.78 29.60 -5.85
N SER A 7 -13.40 29.28 -4.71
CA SER A 7 -12.80 28.38 -3.73
C SER A 7 -12.83 26.98 -4.31
N THR A 8 -11.78 26.58 -5.03
CA THR A 8 -11.46 25.18 -5.20
C THR A 8 -11.06 24.64 -3.84
N ILE A 9 -12.04 24.21 -3.05
CA ILE A 9 -11.76 23.20 -2.03
C ILE A 9 -11.22 22.03 -2.83
N LEU A 10 -9.91 21.80 -2.74
CA LEU A 10 -9.28 20.59 -3.26
C LEU A 10 -9.93 19.44 -2.51
N SER A 11 -10.97 18.86 -3.10
CA SER A 11 -11.65 17.70 -2.55
C SER A 11 -10.60 16.60 -2.46
N LYS A 12 -10.04 16.41 -1.27
CA LYS A 12 -9.04 15.37 -1.05
C LYS A 12 -9.69 14.04 -1.45
N PRO A 13 -9.11 13.29 -2.40
CA PRO A 13 -9.69 12.02 -2.80
C PRO A 13 -9.88 11.14 -1.57
N VAL A 14 -11.10 10.62 -1.41
CA VAL A 14 -11.44 9.73 -0.31
C VAL A 14 -10.83 8.38 -0.62
N ILE A 15 -9.62 8.14 -0.09
CA ILE A 15 -8.91 6.88 -0.28
C ILE A 15 -9.51 5.83 0.67
N PRO A 16 -9.94 4.65 0.17
CA PRO A 16 -10.42 3.56 1.00
C PRO A 16 -9.45 3.20 2.13
N ALA A 17 -9.98 2.92 3.32
CA ALA A 17 -9.18 2.67 4.53
C ALA A 17 -8.20 1.50 4.37
N ASN A 18 -8.56 0.46 3.60
CA ASN A 18 -7.70 -0.70 3.35
C ASN A 18 -6.47 -0.37 2.49
N LEU A 19 -6.51 0.72 1.70
CA LEU A 19 -5.38 1.13 0.87
C LEU A 19 -4.35 1.93 1.67
N ILE A 20 -4.79 2.73 2.64
CA ILE A 20 -3.91 3.53 3.50
C ILE A 20 -3.31 2.75 4.67
N GLN A 21 -3.65 1.47 4.82
CA GLN A 21 -3.01 0.60 5.80
C GLN A 21 -1.54 0.39 5.44
N PRO A 22 -0.63 0.42 6.42
CA PRO A 22 0.78 0.12 6.18
C PRO A 22 0.95 -1.29 5.61
N CYS A 23 2.05 -1.50 4.91
CA CYS A 23 2.42 -2.83 4.46
C CYS A 23 2.79 -3.71 5.67
N PRO A 24 2.43 -5.01 5.65
CA PRO A 24 2.77 -5.90 6.74
C PRO A 24 4.29 -6.00 6.89
N ASN A 25 4.73 -6.16 8.14
CA ASN A 25 6.12 -6.48 8.41
C ASN A 25 6.46 -7.86 7.81
N LEU A 26 7.69 -7.99 7.33
CA LEU A 26 8.22 -9.28 6.95
C LEU A 26 8.45 -10.11 8.22
N ASN A 27 8.25 -11.42 8.11
CA ASN A 27 8.62 -12.32 9.18
C ASN A 27 10.15 -12.39 9.27
N GLU A 28 10.68 -12.78 10.43
CA GLU A 28 12.08 -13.20 10.51
C GLU A 28 12.23 -14.60 9.91
N ILE A 29 13.44 -14.94 9.48
CA ILE A 29 13.74 -16.31 9.05
C ILE A 29 13.98 -17.12 10.32
N GLU A 30 13.04 -18.00 10.65
CA GLU A 30 13.17 -18.92 11.76
C GLU A 30 13.83 -20.21 11.28
N GLY A 31 15.14 -20.32 11.49
CA GLY A 31 15.92 -21.52 11.18
C GLY A 31 17.06 -21.29 10.22
N THR A 32 17.77 -22.37 9.89
CA THR A 32 18.99 -22.34 9.06
C THR A 32 18.91 -23.30 7.88
N THR A 33 17.77 -23.95 7.67
CA THR A 33 17.62 -24.91 6.57
C THR A 33 17.04 -24.25 5.32
N GLY A 34 17.30 -24.88 4.16
CA GLY A 34 16.68 -24.43 2.90
C GLY A 34 15.15 -24.50 2.93
N LYS A 35 14.55 -25.40 3.73
CA LYS A 35 13.10 -25.48 3.92
C LYS A 35 12.57 -24.22 4.62
N ASP A 36 13.25 -23.77 5.67
CA ASP A 36 12.84 -22.57 6.44
C ASP A 36 12.91 -21.34 5.54
N LEU A 37 14.00 -21.20 4.78
CA LEU A 37 14.17 -20.13 3.79
C LEU A 37 13.08 -20.16 2.71
N MET A 38 12.72 -21.35 2.21
CA MET A 38 11.69 -21.49 1.18
C MET A 38 10.31 -21.06 1.70
N ILE A 39 9.94 -21.49 2.90
CA ILE A 39 8.66 -21.11 3.52
C ILE A 39 8.62 -19.60 3.75
N TRP A 40 9.69 -19.03 4.29
CA TRP A 40 9.82 -17.58 4.48
C TRP A 40 9.73 -16.79 3.16
N SER A 41 10.35 -17.31 2.09
CA SER A 41 10.36 -16.66 0.79
C SER A 41 8.95 -16.58 0.18
N VAL A 42 8.15 -17.65 0.30
CA VAL A 42 6.77 -17.67 -0.19
C VAL A 42 5.90 -16.65 0.55
N ASP A 43 5.99 -16.60 1.89
CA ASP A 43 5.28 -15.60 2.71
C ASP A 43 5.69 -14.16 2.35
N THR A 44 7.00 -13.93 2.19
CA THR A 44 7.55 -12.61 1.83
C THR A 44 7.04 -12.14 0.47
N VAL A 45 7.01 -13.02 -0.54
CA VAL A 45 6.49 -12.68 -1.87
C VAL A 45 4.99 -12.38 -1.82
N ALA A 46 4.22 -13.13 -1.03
CA ALA A 46 2.78 -12.86 -0.85
C ALA A 46 2.53 -11.48 -0.23
N LYS A 47 3.24 -11.17 0.87
CA LYS A 47 3.17 -9.86 1.54
C LYS A 47 3.58 -8.70 0.63
N TYR A 48 4.64 -8.89 -0.17
CA TYR A 48 5.08 -7.90 -1.14
C TYR A 48 4.03 -7.63 -2.22
N ASN A 49 3.44 -8.68 -2.80
CA ASN A 49 2.46 -8.53 -3.88
C ASN A 49 1.20 -7.80 -3.40
N ASP A 50 0.73 -8.09 -2.19
CA ASP A 50 -0.39 -7.39 -1.57
C ASP A 50 -0.08 -5.90 -1.32
N CYS A 51 1.10 -5.60 -0.75
CA CYS A 51 1.58 -4.24 -0.54
C CYS A 51 1.67 -3.46 -1.87
N LYS A 52 2.25 -4.08 -2.91
CA LYS A 52 2.39 -3.49 -4.24
C LYS A 52 1.03 -3.18 -4.86
N ALA A 53 0.05 -4.08 -4.73
CA ALA A 53 -1.29 -3.87 -5.24
C ALA A 53 -1.98 -2.67 -4.58
N ARG A 54 -1.89 -2.57 -3.25
CA ARG A 54 -2.43 -1.42 -2.50
C ARG A 54 -1.77 -0.11 -2.90
N HIS A 55 -0.44 -0.09 -2.99
CA HIS A 55 0.30 1.08 -3.42
C HIS A 55 -0.07 1.52 -4.85
N GLY A 56 -0.17 0.57 -5.79
CA GLY A 56 -0.60 0.86 -7.15
C GLY A 56 -2.01 1.45 -7.23
N ALA A 57 -2.93 0.96 -6.40
CA ALA A 57 -4.29 1.51 -6.30
C ALA A 57 -4.31 2.94 -5.73
N ILE A 58 -3.43 3.25 -4.75
CA ILE A 58 -3.28 4.61 -4.23
C ILE A 58 -2.77 5.55 -5.32
N VAL A 59 -1.70 5.19 -6.03
CA VAL A 59 -1.13 6.02 -7.10
C VAL A 59 -2.20 6.33 -8.14
N LYS A 60 -2.93 5.30 -8.61
CA LYS A 60 -4.02 5.47 -9.59
C LYS A 60 -5.18 6.35 -9.08
N ALA A 61 -5.44 6.38 -7.78
CA ALA A 61 -6.47 7.23 -7.20
C ALA A 61 -6.04 8.70 -7.03
N LEU A 62 -4.73 8.97 -7.15
CA LEU A 62 -4.13 10.30 -7.05
C LEU A 62 -3.73 10.90 -8.41
N GLU A 63 -3.60 10.06 -9.45
CA GLU A 63 -3.50 10.46 -10.87
C GLU A 63 -4.83 11.02 -11.41
#